data_AF-A0A935DNX9-F1
#
_entry.id   AF-A0A935DNX9-F1
#
_cell.length_a   1.000
_cell.length_b   1.000
_cell.length_c   1.000
_cell.angle_alpha   90.00
_cell.angle_beta   90.00
_cell.angle_gamma   90.00
#
_symmetry.space_group_name_H-M   'P 1'
#
loop_
_entity.id
_entity.type
_entity.pdbx_description
1 polymer ?
#
loop_
_entity_poly.entity_id
_entity_poly.type
_entity_poly.pdbx_seq_one_letter_code
_entity_poly.pdbx_strand_id
1 'polypeptide(L)'
;MMDLWLPEDFRVYVSPDGGVANVPYEGSEERVLATVNLYQGEDGGYVAVYSHHAEAGVYSVGGGIYVVGQVRLRGRYVGRVFHPTGFEQRDISAASEIAFVCNQAFGGGDWECWGGGDTGGWFGFEG
;
A
#
# COMPACT_ATOMS: atom_id res chain seq x y z
N MET A 1 17.63 0.55 -17.55
CA MET A 1 17.73 0.69 -16.08
C MET A 1 16.42 0.14 -15.56
N MET A 2 16.44 -0.94 -14.79
CA MET A 2 15.22 -1.38 -14.09
C MET A 2 15.07 -0.49 -12.87
N ASP A 3 13.92 0.15 -12.72
CA ASP A 3 13.61 0.91 -11.51
C ASP A 3 13.45 -0.07 -10.34
N LEU A 4 13.98 0.30 -9.16
CA LEU A 4 13.87 -0.47 -7.91
C LEU A 4 12.52 -0.28 -7.21
N TRP A 5 11.62 0.45 -7.87
CA TRP A 5 10.31 0.81 -7.36
C TRP A 5 9.24 0.62 -8.44
N LEU A 6 8.00 0.66 -8.01
CA LEU A 6 6.84 0.39 -8.84
C LEU A 6 6.41 1.66 -9.56
N PRO A 7 5.77 1.53 -10.73
CA PRO A 7 5.20 2.67 -11.42
C PRO A 7 4.11 3.35 -10.59
N GLU A 8 3.93 4.66 -10.79
CA GLU A 8 2.94 5.47 -10.07
C GLU A 8 1.50 5.00 -10.34
N ASP A 9 1.25 4.40 -11.50
CA ASP A 9 -0.02 3.83 -11.96
C ASP A 9 -0.05 2.29 -11.86
N PHE A 10 0.46 1.73 -10.76
CA PHE A 10 0.59 0.29 -10.57
C PHE A 10 -0.75 -0.46 -10.74
N ARG A 11 -0.78 -1.45 -11.63
CA ARG A 11 -2.00 -2.21 -11.93
C ARG A 11 -2.21 -3.34 -10.94
N VAL A 12 -3.43 -3.44 -10.44
CA VAL A 12 -3.89 -4.55 -9.60
C VAL A 12 -5.18 -5.13 -10.17
N TYR A 13 -5.44 -6.39 -9.85
CA TYR A 13 -6.56 -7.16 -10.37
C TYR A 13 -7.39 -7.67 -9.20
N VAL A 14 -8.61 -7.16 -9.08
CA VAL A 14 -9.45 -7.33 -7.89
C VAL A 14 -10.61 -8.25 -8.22
N SER A 15 -10.83 -9.29 -7.42
CA SER A 15 -11.96 -10.19 -7.60
C SER A 15 -13.21 -9.71 -6.86
N PRO A 16 -14.41 -10.18 -7.26
CA PRO A 16 -15.64 -9.88 -6.55
C PRO A 16 -15.65 -10.35 -5.08
N ASP A 17 -14.87 -11.37 -4.73
CA ASP A 17 -14.72 -11.91 -3.38
C ASP A 17 -13.60 -11.24 -2.55
N GLY A 18 -12.93 -10.22 -3.09
CA GLY A 18 -11.94 -9.40 -2.38
C GLY A 18 -10.49 -9.89 -2.47
N GLY A 19 -10.19 -10.84 -3.36
CA GLY A 19 -8.83 -11.21 -3.75
C GLY A 19 -8.19 -10.11 -4.60
N VAL A 20 -6.88 -9.89 -4.47
CA VAL A 20 -6.17 -8.81 -5.17
C VAL A 20 -4.83 -9.32 -5.68
N ALA A 21 -4.57 -9.34 -6.99
CA ALA A 21 -3.30 -9.79 -7.55
C ALA A 21 -2.58 -8.69 -8.36
N ASN A 22 -1.29 -8.87 -8.62
CA ASN A 22 -0.50 -8.00 -9.52
C ASN A 22 -0.45 -8.53 -10.98
N VAL A 23 -1.17 -9.61 -11.27
CA VAL A 23 -1.32 -10.21 -12.60
C VAL A 23 -2.79 -10.50 -12.87
N PRO A 24 -3.25 -10.42 -14.13
CA PRO A 24 -4.65 -10.68 -14.47
C PRO A 24 -5.02 -12.14 -14.21
N TYR A 25 -6.26 -12.36 -13.76
CA TYR A 25 -6.85 -13.69 -13.63
C TYR A 25 -8.34 -13.67 -13.96
N GLU A 26 -8.90 -14.86 -14.19
CA GLU A 26 -10.29 -15.02 -14.63
C GLU A 26 -11.26 -14.41 -13.60
N GLY A 27 -12.16 -13.54 -14.09
CA GLY A 27 -13.16 -12.86 -13.26
C GLY A 27 -12.64 -11.66 -12.46
N SER A 28 -11.36 -11.30 -12.59
CA SER A 28 -10.80 -10.10 -11.97
C SER A 28 -11.11 -8.81 -12.74
N GLU A 29 -11.25 -7.70 -12.02
CA GLU A 29 -11.33 -6.36 -12.57
C GLU A 29 -9.98 -5.64 -12.42
N GLU A 30 -9.48 -5.06 -13.51
CA GLU A 30 -8.27 -4.23 -13.47
C GLU A 30 -8.56 -2.89 -12.77
N ARG A 31 -7.70 -2.51 -11.83
CA ARG A 31 -7.71 -1.25 -11.11
C ARG A 31 -6.32 -0.64 -11.08
N VAL A 32 -6.25 0.68 -10.97
CA VAL A 32 -4.99 1.40 -10.75
C VAL A 32 -4.83 1.65 -9.25
N LEU A 33 -3.74 1.13 -8.69
CA LEU A 33 -3.30 1.42 -7.33
C LEU A 33 -2.24 2.53 -7.38
N ALA A 34 -2.67 3.75 -7.08
CA ALA A 34 -1.79 4.90 -7.06
C ALA A 34 -0.62 4.68 -6.09
N THR A 35 0.60 4.95 -6.57
CA THR A 35 1.85 4.67 -5.88
C THR A 35 2.68 5.94 -5.74
N VAL A 36 3.00 6.32 -4.50
CA VAL A 36 3.86 7.48 -4.22
C VAL A 36 5.24 7.00 -3.76
N ASN A 37 6.26 7.24 -4.58
CA ASN A 37 7.63 6.78 -4.33
C ASN A 37 8.45 7.82 -3.56
N LEU A 38 8.24 7.95 -2.24
CA LEU A 38 8.98 8.91 -1.40
C LEU A 38 10.43 8.50 -1.12
N TYR A 39 10.77 7.24 -1.40
CA TYR A 39 12.13 6.71 -1.25
C TYR A 39 12.52 5.90 -2.49
N GLN A 40 13.73 6.10 -3.02
CA GLN A 40 14.22 5.45 -4.26
C GLN A 40 15.48 4.60 -4.07
N GLY A 41 15.95 4.41 -2.83
CA GLY A 41 17.07 3.51 -2.52
C GLY A 41 16.66 2.04 -2.47
N GLU A 42 17.64 1.14 -2.44
CA GLU A 42 17.47 -0.32 -2.46
C GLU A 42 16.75 -0.86 -1.22
N ASP A 43 16.97 -0.27 -0.05
CA ASP A 43 16.34 -0.63 1.23
C ASP A 43 14.96 0.04 1.39
N GLY A 44 14.09 -0.14 0.41
CA GLY A 44 12.73 0.39 0.45
C GLY A 44 11.65 -0.65 0.19
N GLY A 45 10.46 -0.34 0.66
CA GLY A 45 9.27 -1.15 0.50
C GLY A 45 8.02 -0.32 0.70
N TYR A 46 6.86 -0.98 0.68
CA TYR A 46 5.58 -0.30 0.54
C TYR A 46 4.73 -0.44 1.78
N VAL A 47 4.11 0.68 2.14
CA VAL A 47 3.01 0.76 3.10
C VAL A 47 1.73 0.91 2.30
N ALA A 48 0.77 0.01 2.51
CA ALA A 48 -0.58 0.17 1.97
C ALA A 48 -1.27 1.29 2.73
N VAL A 49 -1.97 2.15 2.00
CA VAL A 49 -2.72 3.27 2.56
C VAL A 49 -4.19 2.92 2.60
N TYR A 50 -4.76 2.99 3.79
CA TYR A 50 -6.14 2.64 4.06
C TYR A 50 -6.98 3.87 4.39
N SER A 51 -8.28 3.79 4.10
CA SER A 51 -9.29 4.75 4.53
C SER A 51 -10.61 4.03 4.82
N HIS A 52 -11.48 4.70 5.59
CA HIS A 52 -12.89 4.30 5.74
C HIS A 52 -13.80 4.88 4.64
N HIS A 53 -13.26 5.71 3.75
CA HIS A 53 -14.04 6.36 2.69
C HIS A 53 -14.05 5.52 1.42
N ALA A 54 -15.18 4.85 1.18
CA ALA A 54 -15.36 3.95 0.05
C ALA A 54 -15.12 4.62 -1.32
N GLU A 55 -15.47 5.90 -1.45
CA GLU A 55 -15.35 6.66 -2.71
C GLU A 55 -13.89 6.88 -3.14
N ALA A 56 -12.95 6.90 -2.18
CA ALA A 56 -11.52 6.98 -2.45
C ALA A 56 -10.87 5.59 -2.64
N GLY A 57 -11.62 4.51 -2.36
CA GLY A 57 -11.13 3.14 -2.34
C GLY A 57 -10.89 2.56 -3.74
N VAL A 58 -9.72 1.97 -3.93
CA VAL A 58 -9.39 1.12 -5.09
C VAL A 58 -10.02 -0.26 -4.93
N TYR A 59 -9.95 -0.82 -3.72
CA TYR A 59 -10.60 -2.08 -3.34
C TYR A 59 -10.82 -2.14 -1.83
N SER A 60 -11.74 -3.01 -1.39
CA SER A 60 -12.00 -3.24 0.04
C SER A 60 -11.22 -4.43 0.56
N VAL A 61 -10.77 -4.33 1.81
CA VAL A 61 -10.22 -5.45 2.60
C VAL A 61 -11.21 -5.96 3.66
N GLY A 62 -12.48 -5.56 3.54
CA GLY A 62 -13.54 -5.88 4.51
C GLY A 62 -13.62 -4.87 5.68
N GLY A 63 -14.67 -5.00 6.48
CA GLY A 63 -14.84 -4.18 7.70
C GLY A 63 -15.00 -2.67 7.45
N GLY A 64 -15.42 -2.26 6.25
CA GLY A 64 -15.49 -0.84 5.88
C GLY A 64 -14.12 -0.19 5.71
N ILE A 65 -13.09 -1.00 5.42
CA ILE A 65 -11.72 -0.53 5.15
C ILE A 65 -11.44 -0.71 3.66
N TYR A 66 -10.84 0.32 3.08
CA TYR A 66 -10.51 0.39 1.67
C TYR A 66 -9.05 0.77 1.50
N VAL A 67 -8.37 0.11 0.55
CA VAL A 67 -7.04 0.54 0.12
C VAL A 67 -7.22 1.66 -0.90
N VAL A 68 -6.60 2.81 -0.66
CA VAL A 68 -6.68 3.99 -1.53
C VAL A 68 -5.41 4.18 -2.37
N GLY A 69 -4.31 3.56 -1.96
CA GLY A 69 -3.01 3.72 -2.60
C GLY A 69 -1.90 3.07 -1.79
N GLN A 70 -0.66 3.40 -2.15
CA GLN A 70 0.51 2.96 -1.42
C GLN A 70 1.65 3.98 -1.45
N VAL A 71 2.51 3.92 -0.44
CA VAL A 71 3.69 4.79 -0.32
C VAL A 71 4.94 3.95 -0.15
N ARG A 72 5.97 4.24 -0.95
CA ARG A 72 7.30 3.65 -0.79
C ARG A 72 8.10 4.42 0.25
N LEU A 73 8.58 3.72 1.28
CA LEU A 73 9.42 4.28 2.34
C LEU A 73 10.71 3.46 2.48
N ARG A 74 11.67 4.03 3.19
CA ARG A 74 12.88 3.32 3.62
C ARG A 74 12.52 2.32 4.72
N GLY A 75 13.07 1.11 4.68
CA GLY A 75 12.81 0.06 5.67
C GLY A 75 13.18 -1.32 5.18
N ARG A 76 12.56 -2.35 5.78
CA ARG A 76 12.76 -3.74 5.38
C ARG A 76 11.49 -4.56 5.59
N TYR A 77 11.33 -5.61 4.80
CA TYR A 77 10.32 -6.63 5.06
C TYR A 77 10.79 -7.58 6.17
N VAL A 78 9.86 -7.97 7.05
CA VAL A 78 10.02 -9.08 7.99
C VAL A 78 8.90 -10.07 7.68
N GLY A 79 9.24 -11.14 6.96
CA GLY A 79 8.24 -11.97 6.30
C GLY A 79 7.43 -11.15 5.29
N ARG A 80 6.10 -11.15 5.43
CA ARG A 80 5.18 -10.45 4.52
C ARG A 80 4.92 -8.99 4.90
N VAL A 81 5.41 -8.55 6.06
CA VAL A 81 5.10 -7.24 6.62
C VAL A 81 6.26 -6.29 6.39
N PHE A 82 6.00 -5.14 5.76
CA PHE A 82 6.98 -4.08 5.64
C PHE A 82 7.09 -3.28 6.93
N HIS A 83 8.32 -3.11 7.40
CA HIS A 83 8.66 -2.27 8.54
C HIS A 83 9.48 -1.06 8.07
N PRO A 84 8.88 0.15 8.05
CA PRO A 84 9.62 1.38 7.84
C PRO A 84 10.74 1.56 8.86
N THR A 85 11.84 2.19 8.46
CA THR A 85 12.97 2.47 9.36
C THR A 85 12.51 3.23 10.61
N GLY A 86 12.84 2.73 11.80
CA GLY A 86 12.40 3.27 13.08
C GLY A 86 11.10 2.65 13.64
N PHE A 87 10.47 1.73 12.90
CA PHE A 87 9.23 1.03 13.28
C PHE A 87 9.36 -0.50 13.26
N GLU A 88 10.59 -1.02 13.36
CA GLU A 88 10.91 -2.44 13.19
C GLU A 88 10.25 -3.39 14.20
N GLN A 89 9.77 -2.88 15.33
CA GLN A 89 9.09 -3.66 16.37
C GLN A 89 7.72 -3.09 16.74
N ARG A 90 7.17 -2.20 15.91
CA ARG A 90 5.91 -1.50 16.19
C ARG A 90 4.87 -1.89 15.14
N ASP A 91 3.63 -2.01 15.60
CA ASP A 91 2.50 -1.96 14.68
C ASP A 91 2.40 -0.53 14.11
N ILE A 92 2.55 -0.41 12.80
CA ILE A 92 2.53 0.89 12.12
C ILE A 92 1.12 1.42 11.87
N SER A 93 0.09 0.58 12.03
CA SER A 93 -1.30 0.99 11.84
C SER A 93 -1.76 2.05 12.85
N ALA A 94 -1.15 2.08 14.03
CA ALA A 94 -1.40 3.07 15.07
C ALA A 94 -0.33 4.19 15.12
N ALA A 95 0.64 4.20 14.20
CA ALA A 95 1.72 5.18 14.22
C ALA A 95 1.28 6.52 13.58
N SER A 96 1.19 7.58 14.39
CA SER A 96 0.80 8.92 13.94
C SER A 96 1.68 9.47 12.81
N GLU A 97 2.96 9.13 12.80
CA GLU A 97 3.93 9.56 11.80
C GLU A 97 3.65 8.90 10.44
N ILE A 98 3.24 7.62 10.45
CA ILE A 98 2.85 6.91 9.23
C ILE A 98 1.49 7.40 8.75
N ALA A 99 0.53 7.63 9.66
CA ALA A 99 -0.74 8.26 9.30
C ALA A 99 -0.52 9.66 8.69
N PHE A 100 0.40 10.47 9.23
CA PHE A 100 0.75 11.77 8.65
C PHE A 100 1.26 11.64 7.21
N VAL A 101 2.19 10.73 6.96
CA VAL A 101 2.69 10.45 5.60
C VAL A 101 1.55 10.01 4.66
N CYS A 102 0.68 9.11 5.13
CA CYS A 102 -0.47 8.63 4.37
C CYS A 102 -1.44 9.76 4.01
N ASN A 103 -1.73 10.66 4.95
CA ASN A 103 -2.60 11.80 4.73
C ASN A 103 -1.97 12.85 3.79
N GLN A 104 -0.65 13.03 3.81
CA GLN A 104 0.02 13.89 2.84
C GLN A 104 -0.03 13.31 1.41
N ALA A 105 0.04 11.99 1.28
CA ALA A 105 0.07 11.31 -0.01
C ALA A 105 -1.31 11.13 -0.64
N PHE A 106 -2.32 10.78 0.18
CA PHE A 106 -3.66 10.38 -0.29
C PHE A 106 -4.81 10.99 0.52
N GLY A 107 -4.50 11.70 1.59
CA GLY A 107 -5.49 12.47 2.33
C GLY A 107 -5.76 13.81 1.66
N GLY A 108 -6.89 14.40 2.00
CA GLY A 108 -7.31 15.70 1.50
C GLY A 108 -8.81 15.90 1.69
N GLY A 109 -9.23 17.07 2.18
CA GLY A 109 -10.63 17.35 2.50
C GLY A 109 -11.04 16.81 3.87
N ASP A 110 -12.13 16.03 3.89
CA ASP A 110 -12.85 15.57 5.10
C ASP A 110 -12.54 14.13 5.53
N TRP A 111 -11.49 13.49 4.99
CA TRP A 111 -11.15 12.10 5.31
C TRP A 111 -9.72 11.88 5.76
N GLU A 112 -9.58 10.85 6.61
CA GLU A 112 -8.31 10.42 7.18
C GLU A 112 -7.83 9.11 6.53
N CYS A 113 -6.51 9.01 6.41
CA CYS A 113 -5.81 7.83 5.96
C CYS A 113 -4.85 7.31 7.04
N TRP A 114 -4.62 6.00 7.06
CA TRP A 114 -3.57 5.37 7.85
C TRP A 114 -2.80 4.34 7.03
N GLY A 115 -1.64 3.91 7.51
CA GLY A 115 -0.79 2.98 6.80
C GLY A 115 -0.70 1.63 7.49
N GLY A 116 -0.56 0.54 6.74
CA GLY A 116 -0.17 -0.76 7.29
C GLY A 116 0.84 -1.49 6.43
N GLY A 117 1.67 -2.28 7.11
CA GLY A 117 2.79 -2.98 6.50
C GLY A 117 2.43 -4.35 5.93
N ASP A 118 1.26 -4.89 6.27
CA ASP A 118 0.77 -6.15 5.69
C ASP A 118 0.24 -5.90 4.27
N THR A 119 1.18 -5.80 3.34
CA THR A 119 0.93 -5.69 1.90
C THR A 119 0.94 -7.07 1.24
N GLY A 120 0.82 -8.12 2.06
CA GLY A 120 0.89 -9.52 1.64
C GLY A 120 2.26 -9.98 1.12
N GLY A 121 3.24 -9.10 0.94
CA GLY A 121 4.49 -9.40 0.22
C GLY A 121 4.35 -9.35 -1.31
N TRP A 122 3.22 -8.87 -1.87
CA TRP A 122 2.85 -9.10 -3.28
C TRP A 122 3.48 -8.07 -4.25
N PHE A 123 4.43 -7.26 -3.77
CA PHE A 123 5.31 -6.47 -4.62
C PHE A 123 6.55 -7.22 -5.12
N GLY A 124 6.53 -8.55 -5.08
CA GLY A 124 7.44 -9.38 -5.86
C GLY A 124 8.92 -9.21 -5.53
N PHE A 125 9.27 -8.54 -4.43
CA PHE A 125 10.62 -8.55 -3.87
C PHE A 125 10.75 -9.65 -2.82
N GLU A 126 10.33 -10.88 -3.17
CA GLU A 126 11.00 -12.07 -2.66
C GLU A 126 12.03 -12.46 -3.72
N GLY A 127 13.20 -11.85 -3.63
CA GLY A 127 14.38 -12.09 -4.45
C GLY A 127 15.62 -11.60 -3.73
#